data_AF-A0A919WK14-F1
#
_entry.id   AF-A0A919WK14-F1
#
_cell.length_a   1.000
_cell.length_b   1.000
_cell.length_c   1.000
_cell.angle_alpha   90.00
_cell.angle_beta   90.00
_cell.angle_gamma   90.00
#
_symmetry.space_group_name_H-M   'P 1'
#
loop_
_entity.id
_entity.type
_entity.pdbx_description
1 polymer ?
#
loop_
_entity_poly.entity_id
_entity_poly.type
_entity_poly.pdbx_seq_one_letter_code
_entity_poly.pdbx_strand_id
1 'polypeptide(L)'
;MTKSKARKYRDKIAREGQRNPEWNRSPFAFADMRTRKTKTKKDHLYKTKHKNQSFTDKNDGSFLLLALIKNVWFISCESKKSTPT
;
A
#
# COMPACT_ATOMS: atom_id res chain seq x y z
N MET A 1 -18.61 17.65 -15.79
CA MET A 1 -17.30 17.75 -16.48
C MET A 1 -17.50 18.05 -17.96
N THR A 2 -16.86 19.09 -18.48
CA THR A 2 -16.96 19.44 -19.90
C THR A 2 -16.01 18.59 -20.74
N LYS A 3 -16.53 17.88 -21.76
CA LYS A 3 -15.69 17.16 -22.74
C LYS A 3 -14.78 18.16 -23.48
N SER A 4 -13.55 17.75 -23.82
CA SER A 4 -12.66 18.54 -24.67
C SER A 4 -13.28 18.79 -26.05
N LYS A 5 -12.89 19.90 -26.70
CA LYS A 5 -13.37 20.24 -28.05
C LYS A 5 -13.13 19.10 -29.05
N ALA A 6 -11.96 18.46 -28.99
CA ALA A 6 -11.62 17.32 -29.84
C ALA A 6 -12.53 16.11 -29.63
N ARG A 7 -12.92 15.80 -28.38
CA ARG A 7 -13.84 14.69 -28.10
C ARG A 7 -15.25 14.98 -28.61
N LYS A 8 -15.73 16.22 -28.44
CA LYS A 8 -17.03 16.65 -28.98
C LYS A 8 -17.11 16.52 -30.50
N TYR A 9 -16.03 16.83 -31.20
CA TYR A 9 -15.95 16.69 -32.66
C TYR A 9 -16.01 15.22 -33.11
N ARG A 10 -15.29 14.32 -32.43
CA ARG A 10 -15.37 12.86 -32.71
C ARG A 10 -16.77 12.30 -32.47
N ASP A 11 -17.40 12.71 -31.37
CA ASP A 11 -18.78 12.33 -31.04
C ASP A 11 -19.79 12.89 -32.08
N LYS A 12 -19.47 14.00 -32.76
CA LYS A 12 -20.28 14.54 -33.87
C LYS A 12 -20.15 13.66 -35.12
N ILE A 13 -18.91 13.37 -35.55
CA ILE A 13 -18.62 12.49 -36.71
C ILE A 13 -19.32 11.13 -36.56
N ALA A 14 -19.23 10.51 -35.38
CA ALA A 14 -19.86 9.22 -35.12
C ALA A 14 -21.39 9.28 -35.22
N ARG A 15 -22.02 10.40 -34.79
CA ARG A 15 -23.47 10.61 -34.95
C ARG A 15 -23.88 10.83 -36.40
N GLU A 16 -23.00 11.43 -37.20
CA GLU A 16 -23.23 11.67 -38.63
C GLU A 16 -22.98 10.40 -39.49
N GLY A 17 -22.66 9.26 -38.86
CA GLY A 17 -22.42 7.99 -39.54
C GLY A 17 -21.06 7.91 -40.24
N GLN A 18 -20.17 8.88 -40.02
CA GLN A 18 -18.82 8.85 -40.55
C GLN A 18 -17.92 7.91 -39.74
N ARG A 19 -16.86 7.42 -40.39
CA ARG A 19 -15.90 6.49 -39.78
C ARG A 19 -15.29 7.11 -38.53
N ASN A 20 -15.31 6.36 -37.42
CA ASN A 20 -14.74 6.83 -36.16
C ASN A 20 -13.21 6.97 -36.28
N PRO A 21 -12.64 8.16 -36.07
CA PRO A 21 -11.18 8.36 -36.14
C PRO A 21 -10.41 7.61 -35.06
N GLU A 22 -11.08 7.16 -33.99
CA GLU A 22 -10.47 6.26 -32.99
C GLU A 22 -10.04 4.92 -33.61
N TRP A 23 -10.78 4.41 -34.60
CA TRP A 23 -10.50 3.13 -35.26
C TRP A 23 -9.29 3.19 -36.19
N ASN A 24 -8.89 4.40 -36.60
CA ASN A 24 -7.71 4.61 -37.44
C ASN A 24 -6.46 4.94 -36.62
N ARG A 25 -6.54 4.95 -35.28
CA ARG A 25 -5.35 5.16 -34.45
C ARG A 25 -4.44 3.95 -34.51
N SER A 26 -3.15 4.20 -34.64
CA SER A 26 -2.15 3.15 -34.55
C SER A 26 -2.19 2.49 -33.16
N PRO A 27 -1.81 1.21 -33.05
CA PRO A 27 -1.74 0.53 -31.75
C PRO A 27 -0.76 1.21 -30.79
N PHE A 28 0.22 1.94 -31.32
CA PHE A 28 1.19 2.74 -30.56
C PHE A 28 0.55 3.89 -29.76
N ALA A 29 -0.65 4.34 -30.13
CA ALA A 29 -1.36 5.37 -29.37
C ALA A 29 -1.81 4.88 -27.98
N PHE A 30 -1.97 3.56 -27.81
CA PHE A 30 -2.38 2.93 -26.55
C PHE A 30 -1.20 2.37 -25.77
N ALA A 31 -0.08 2.07 -26.45
CA ALA A 31 1.14 1.57 -25.83
C ALA A 31 1.96 2.72 -25.22
N ASP A 32 2.51 2.51 -24.02
CA ASP A 32 3.50 3.44 -23.47
C ASP A 32 4.86 3.20 -24.15
N MET A 33 5.18 4.04 -25.14
CA MET A 33 6.45 3.98 -25.89
C MET A 33 7.63 4.62 -25.14
N ARG A 34 7.44 5.04 -23.88
CA ARG A 34 8.52 5.63 -23.11
C ARG A 34 9.58 4.59 -22.76
N THR A 35 10.84 5.02 -22.75
CA THR A 35 11.94 4.20 -22.26
C THR A 35 11.85 4.08 -20.74
N ARG A 36 11.78 2.84 -20.25
CA ARG A 36 11.79 2.58 -18.80
C ARG A 36 13.16 2.93 -18.24
N LYS A 37 13.20 3.86 -17.28
CA LYS A 37 14.43 4.24 -16.59
C LYS A 37 14.56 3.44 -15.30
N THR A 38 15.76 2.93 -15.05
CA THR A 38 16.10 2.33 -13.76
C THR A 38 16.24 3.43 -12.70
N LYS A 39 16.18 3.04 -11.43
CA LYS A 39 16.29 3.96 -10.30
C LYS A 39 17.72 4.49 -10.21
N THR A 40 17.87 5.75 -9.81
CA THR A 40 19.19 6.36 -9.61
C THR A 40 19.84 5.86 -8.32
N LYS A 41 21.16 6.09 -8.17
CA LYS A 41 21.87 5.78 -6.92
C LYS A 41 21.20 6.42 -5.70
N LYS A 42 20.75 7.67 -5.82
CA LYS A 42 20.04 8.40 -4.75
C LYS A 42 18.73 7.71 -4.40
N ASP A 43 17.94 7.31 -5.39
CA ASP A 43 16.68 6.58 -5.19
C ASP A 43 16.90 5.23 -4.51
N HIS A 44 18.03 4.57 -4.80
CA HIS A 44 18.41 3.31 -4.15
C HIS A 44 18.93 3.49 -2.73
N LEU A 45 19.62 4.59 -2.44
CA LEU A 45 20.20 4.86 -1.12
C LEU A 45 19.12 5.22 -0.10
N TYR A 46 18.19 6.08 -0.51
CA TYR A 46 17.14 6.60 0.39
C TYR A 46 15.83 5.81 0.30
N LYS A 47 15.82 4.64 -0.36
CA LYS A 47 14.64 3.75 -0.30
C LYS A 47 14.65 2.94 1.00
N THR A 48 13.54 2.99 1.72
CA THR A 48 13.25 2.06 2.81
C THR A 48 12.41 0.90 2.26
N LYS A 49 13.07 -0.10 1.67
CA LYS A 49 12.37 -1.28 1.11
C LYS A 49 11.81 -2.19 2.21
N HIS A 50 12.60 -2.41 3.26
CA HIS A 50 12.27 -3.27 4.39
C HIS A 50 12.29 -2.42 5.66
N LYS A 51 11.28 -2.59 6.51
CA LYS A 51 11.23 -1.96 7.84
C LYS A 51 12.15 -2.75 8.77
N ASN A 52 13.43 -2.39 8.80
CA ASN A 52 14.32 -2.89 9.83
C ASN A 52 14.00 -2.09 11.09
N GLN A 53 13.66 -2.77 12.19
CA GLN A 53 13.57 -2.08 13.47
C GLN A 53 14.97 -1.57 13.81
N SER A 54 15.12 -0.25 13.93
CA SER A 54 16.32 0.30 14.53
C SER A 54 16.34 -0.10 15.99
N PHE A 55 17.46 -0.64 16.48
CA PHE A 55 17.68 -0.96 17.90
C PHE A 55 17.43 0.23 18.86
N THR A 56 17.26 1.45 18.33
CA THR A 56 16.96 2.68 19.06
C THR A 56 15.47 2.91 19.32
N ASP A 57 14.58 2.24 18.59
CA ASP A 57 13.15 2.22 18.94
C ASP A 57 13.02 1.24 20.11
N LYS A 58 13.03 1.80 21.32
CA LYS A 58 12.97 1.15 22.65
C LYS A 58 11.69 0.34 22.87
N ASN A 59 11.36 -0.56 21.95
CA ASN A 59 10.30 -1.54 22.08
C ASN A 59 10.92 -2.93 21.97
N ASP A 60 11.98 -3.15 22.75
CA ASP A 60 12.46 -4.48 23.09
C ASP A 60 11.31 -5.19 23.81
N GLY A 61 10.61 -6.03 23.06
CA GLY A 61 9.37 -6.67 23.48
C GLY A 61 9.54 -7.38 24.83
N SER A 62 8.95 -6.80 25.87
CA SER A 62 8.77 -7.40 27.19
C SER A 62 7.69 -8.50 27.17
N PHE A 63 7.73 -9.39 26.17
CA PHE A 63 6.81 -10.52 26.05
C PHE A 63 6.96 -11.50 27.22
N LEU A 64 8.19 -11.71 27.71
CA LEU A 64 8.47 -12.61 28.83
C LEU A 64 8.10 -12.00 30.19
N LEU A 65 8.23 -10.68 30.35
CA LEU A 65 7.90 -10.00 31.60
C LEU A 65 6.39 -10.09 31.90
N LEU A 66 5.55 -9.84 30.88
CA LEU A 66 4.10 -9.92 31.04
C LEU A 66 3.63 -11.36 31.32
N ALA A 67 4.29 -12.37 30.74
CA ALA A 67 3.97 -13.78 30.97
C ALA A 67 4.27 -14.20 32.42
N LEU A 68 5.41 -13.76 32.98
CA LEU A 68 5.76 -14.02 34.38
C LEU A 68 4.81 -13.31 35.35
N ILE A 69 4.45 -12.06 35.08
CA ILE A 69 3.52 -11.30 35.93
C ILE A 69 2.13 -11.97 35.96
N LYS A 70 1.65 -12.46 34.81
CA LYS A 70 0.37 -13.18 34.73
C LYS A 70 0.39 -14.50 35.51
N ASN A 71 1.48 -15.27 35.41
CA ASN A 71 1.61 -16.52 36.14
C ASN A 71 1.70 -16.29 37.67
N VAL A 72 2.42 -15.27 38.12
CA VAL A 72 2.51 -14.91 39.55
C VAL A 72 1.16 -14.42 40.08
N TRP A 73 0.43 -13.59 39.31
CA TRP A 73 -0.90 -13.14 39.70
C TRP A 73 -1.91 -14.29 39.77
N PHE A 74 -1.85 -15.24 38.84
CA PHE A 74 -2.69 -16.44 38.84
C PHE A 74 -2.42 -17.31 40.08
N ILE A 75 -1.16 -17.60 40.42
CA ILE A 75 -0.78 -18.36 41.61
C ILE A 75 -1.22 -17.65 42.90
N SER A 76 -1.09 -16.32 42.95
CA SER A 76 -1.51 -15.50 44.10
C SER A 76 -3.03 -15.48 44.30
N CYS A 77 -3.81 -15.58 43.23
CA CYS A 77 -5.27 -15.69 43.33
C CYS A 77 -5.75 -17.09 43.74
N GLU A 78 -5.02 -18.15 43.37
CA GLU A 78 -5.35 -19.55 43.71
C GLU A 78 -5.19 -19.81 45.23
N SER A 79 -4.16 -19.23 45.86
CA SER A 79 -3.87 -19.43 47.29
C SER A 79 -4.83 -18.72 48.25
N LYS A 80 -5.62 -17.75 47.77
CA LYS A 80 -6.61 -17.02 48.60
C LYS A 80 -8.01 -17.65 48.62
N LYS A 81 -8.23 -18.77 47.91
CA LYS A 81 -9.51 -19.50 47.90
C LYS A 81 -9.58 -20.65 48.93
N SER A 82 -8.48 -20.97 49.62
CA SER A 82 -8.39 -22.07 50.59
C SER A 82 -8.32 -21.59 52.04
N THR A 83 -9.35 -20.91 52.51
CA THR A 83 -9.63 -20.79 53.95
C THR A 83 -11.12 -20.96 54.19
N PRO A 84 -11.60 -22.19 54.42
CA PRO A 84 -12.82 -22.38 55.17
C PRO A 84 -12.49 -22.27 56.68
N THR A 85 -13.27 -21.43 57.37
CA THR A 85 -13.45 -21.43 58.82
C THR A 85 -13.80 -22.81 59.35
#